data_AF-A0A838U9I7-F1
#
_entry.id   AF-A0A838U9I7-F1
#
_cell.length_a   1.000
_cell.length_b   1.000
_cell.length_c   1.000
_cell.angle_alpha   90.00
_cell.angle_beta   90.00
_cell.angle_gamma   90.00
#
_symmetry.space_group_name_H-M   'P 1'
#
loop_
_entity.id
_entity.type
_entity.pdbx_description
1 polymer ?
#
loop_
_entity_poly.entity_id
_entity_poly.type
_entity_poly.pdbx_seq_one_letter_code
_entity_poly.pdbx_strand_id
1 'polypeptide(L)'
;MVTIDDIRAAQVTLKNVASHTPMLPDNKLSKELDAKVSVKAECLQRSGSFKLRGAYNRISKLSEEERRRGVVTASAGNHAQGVALAASLNGIKSTIVLPEFAP
;
A
#
# COMPACT_ATOMS: atom_id res chain seq x y z
N MET A 1 -9.33 18.42 -1.23
CA MET A 1 -8.38 18.19 -2.33
C MET A 1 -7.06 17.74 -1.72
N VAL A 2 -6.37 16.75 -2.29
CA VAL A 2 -5.07 16.26 -1.75
C VAL A 2 -3.96 17.25 -2.13
N THR A 3 -3.09 17.60 -1.18
CA THR A 3 -1.95 18.51 -1.38
C THR A 3 -0.61 17.79 -1.22
N ILE A 4 0.49 18.49 -1.53
CA ILE A 4 1.84 17.96 -1.28
C ILE A 4 2.10 17.68 0.21
N ASP A 5 1.45 18.42 1.10
CA ASP A 5 1.63 18.25 2.54
C ASP A 5 0.97 16.96 3.03
N ASP A 6 -0.13 16.52 2.40
CA ASP A 6 -0.71 15.19 2.65
C ASP A 6 0.28 14.07 2.29
N ILE A 7 1.04 14.24 1.19
CA ILE A 7 2.05 13.29 0.74
C ILE A 7 3.25 13.27 1.69
N ARG A 8 3.73 14.44 2.12
CA ARG A 8 4.81 14.56 3.12
C ARG A 8 4.42 13.94 4.46
N ALA A 9 3.19 14.19 4.92
CA ALA A 9 2.65 13.56 6.12
C ALA A 9 2.59 12.03 5.97
N ALA A 10 2.13 11.53 4.82
CA ALA A 10 2.11 10.10 4.54
C ALA A 10 3.53 9.49 4.52
N GLN A 11 4.54 10.20 4.01
CA GLN A 11 5.94 9.76 4.04
C GLN A 11 6.42 9.54 5.48
N VAL A 12 6.08 10.46 6.40
CA VAL A 12 6.41 10.32 7.83
C VAL A 12 5.71 9.12 8.44
N THR A 13 4.39 8.97 8.23
CA THR A 13 3.60 7.83 8.74
C THR A 13 4.12 6.48 8.25
N LEU A 14 4.61 6.42 7.01
CA LEU A 14 5.08 5.17 6.39
C LEU A 14 6.54 4.84 6.70
N LYS A 15 7.27 5.72 7.41
CA LYS A 15 8.66 5.50 7.78
C LYS A 15 8.78 4.20 8.57
N ASN A 16 9.73 3.35 8.16
CA ASN A 16 9.97 2.00 8.72
C ASN A 16 8.85 0.97 8.52
N VAL A 17 7.78 1.32 7.80
CA VAL A 17 6.67 0.41 7.51
C VAL A 17 6.69 0.01 6.05
N ALA A 18 6.69 0.97 5.13
CA ALA A 18 6.75 0.69 3.71
C ALA A 18 8.21 0.59 3.24
N SER A 19 8.51 -0.42 2.42
CA SER A 19 9.81 -0.56 1.76
C SER A 19 10.03 0.60 0.77
N HIS A 20 11.27 1.11 0.71
CA HIS A 20 11.71 1.96 -0.38
C HIS A 20 12.11 1.07 -1.56
N THR A 21 11.13 0.70 -2.39
CA THR A 21 11.29 -0.22 -3.52
C THR A 21 12.26 0.35 -4.57
N PRO A 22 13.01 -0.50 -5.29
CA PRO A 22 14.00 -0.04 -6.26
C PRO A 22 13.34 0.54 -7.52
N MET A 23 14.10 1.40 -8.21
CA MET A 23 13.88 1.75 -9.62
C MET A 23 14.80 0.86 -10.46
N LEU A 24 14.23 -0.13 -11.14
CA LEU A 24 14.98 -1.09 -11.94
C LEU A 24 15.14 -0.55 -13.36
N PRO A 25 16.35 -0.45 -13.92
CA PRO A 25 16.52 -0.03 -15.31
C PRO A 25 15.97 -1.10 -16.27
N ASP A 26 15.30 -0.68 -17.34
CA ASP A 26 14.90 -1.57 -18.45
C ASP A 26 15.69 -1.19 -19.71
N ASN A 27 16.82 -1.88 -19.93
CA ASN A 27 17.72 -1.57 -21.04
C ASN A 27 17.10 -1.88 -22.41
N LYS A 28 16.23 -2.91 -22.49
CA LYS A 28 15.59 -3.29 -23.74
C LYS A 28 14.59 -2.22 -24.14
N LEU A 29 13.68 -1.87 -23.24
CA LEU A 29 12.66 -0.86 -23.49
C LEU A 29 13.29 0.53 -23.70
N SER A 30 14.38 0.82 -22.99
CA SER A 30 15.13 2.07 -23.19
C SER A 30 15.67 2.20 -24.61
N LYS A 31 16.19 1.11 -25.19
CA LYS A 31 16.69 1.08 -26.57
C LYS A 31 15.55 1.18 -27.58
N GLU A 32 14.43 0.51 -27.34
CA GLU A 32 13.26 0.52 -28.23
C GLU A 32 12.61 1.92 -28.31
N LEU A 33 12.65 2.69 -27.22
CA LEU A 33 12.02 4.01 -27.13
C LEU A 33 13.00 5.20 -27.29
N ASP A 34 14.29 4.94 -27.48
CA ASP A 34 15.36 5.95 -27.45
C ASP A 34 15.26 6.90 -26.23
N ALA A 35 14.98 6.32 -25.06
CA ALA A 35 14.75 7.06 -23.82
C ALA A 35 15.23 6.26 -22.59
N LYS A 36 15.54 6.94 -21.48
CA LYS A 36 15.89 6.26 -20.23
C LYS A 36 14.63 5.74 -19.55
N VAL A 37 14.45 4.42 -19.54
CA VAL A 37 13.26 3.78 -18.94
C VAL A 37 13.64 3.00 -17.68
N SER A 38 12.79 3.10 -16.66
CA SER A 38 12.96 2.37 -15.42
C SER A 38 11.61 1.99 -14.82
N VAL A 39 11.56 0.83 -14.17
CA VAL A 39 10.37 0.25 -13.53
C VAL A 39 10.45 0.48 -12.03
N LYS A 40 9.44 1.14 -11.46
CA LYS A 40 9.28 1.22 -10.02
C LYS A 40 8.70 -0.11 -9.51
N ALA A 41 9.53 -0.93 -8.86
CA ALA A 41 9.19 -2.31 -8.50
C ALA A 41 8.29 -2.41 -7.24
N GLU A 42 7.08 -1.85 -7.29
CA GLU A 42 6.11 -1.94 -6.18
C GLU A 42 5.60 -3.37 -5.91
N CYS A 43 5.82 -4.32 -6.82
CA CYS A 43 5.62 -5.75 -6.55
C CYS A 43 6.52 -6.28 -5.42
N LEU A 44 7.65 -5.62 -5.14
CA LEU A 44 8.55 -5.94 -4.03
C LEU A 44 8.18 -5.23 -2.72
N GLN A 45 7.07 -4.47 -2.72
CA GLN A 45 6.53 -3.92 -1.48
C GLN A 45 5.99 -5.05 -0.60
N ARG A 46 5.94 -4.82 0.71
CA ARG A 46 5.21 -5.69 1.63
C ARG A 46 3.75 -5.83 1.17
N SER A 47 3.18 -7.02 1.30
CA SER A 47 1.89 -7.41 0.68
C SER A 47 1.89 -7.41 -0.86
N GLY A 48 3.06 -7.50 -1.50
CA GLY A 48 3.20 -7.76 -2.94
C GLY A 48 2.77 -6.64 -3.88
N SER A 49 2.41 -5.45 -3.36
CA SER A 49 1.96 -4.32 -4.19
C SER A 49 2.03 -2.99 -3.44
N PHE A 50 1.83 -1.88 -4.15
CA PHE A 50 1.80 -0.54 -3.56
C PHE A 50 0.65 -0.30 -2.57
N LYS A 51 -0.36 -1.18 -2.51
CA LYS A 51 -1.62 -0.97 -1.78
C LYS A 51 -1.43 -0.82 -0.27
N LEU A 52 -0.37 -1.40 0.30
CA LEU A 52 -0.01 -1.20 1.71
C LEU A 52 0.16 0.28 2.06
N ARG A 53 0.76 1.08 1.16
CA ARG A 53 1.07 2.50 1.44
C ARG A 53 -0.18 3.30 1.80
N GLY A 54 -1.22 3.17 0.99
CA GLY A 54 -2.50 3.84 1.23
C GLY A 54 -3.24 3.26 2.43
N ALA A 55 -3.29 1.93 2.52
CA ALA A 55 -3.99 1.23 3.60
C ALA A 55 -3.43 1.61 4.98
N TYR A 56 -2.10 1.53 5.15
CA TYR A 56 -1.44 1.89 6.39
C TYR A 56 -1.59 3.37 6.72
N ASN A 57 -1.38 4.27 5.76
CA ASN A 57 -1.55 5.71 5.97
C ASN A 57 -2.97 6.08 6.45
N ARG A 58 -4.01 5.42 5.92
CA ARG A 58 -5.40 5.67 6.37
C ARG A 58 -5.66 5.09 7.76
N ILE A 59 -5.23 3.85 7.99
CA ILE A 59 -5.51 3.09 9.21
C ILE A 59 -4.77 3.68 10.41
N SER A 60 -3.52 4.12 10.25
CA SER A 60 -2.74 4.77 11.33
C SER A 60 -3.25 6.15 11.73
N LYS A 61 -4.19 6.73 10.97
CA LYS A 61 -4.84 8.01 11.28
C LYS A 61 -6.24 7.86 11.89
N LEU A 62 -6.67 6.62 12.16
CA LEU A 62 -7.94 6.38 12.82
C LEU A 62 -7.87 6.86 14.28
N SER A 63 -8.94 7.50 14.76
CA SER A 63 -9.09 7.82 16.18
C SER A 63 -9.20 6.54 17.01
N GLU A 64 -8.96 6.61 18.32
CA GLU A 64 -9.12 5.45 19.21
C GLU A 64 -10.55 4.87 19.17
N GLU A 65 -11.57 5.73 19.02
CA GLU A 65 -12.96 5.29 18.83
C GLU A 65 -13.11 4.50 17.51
N GLU A 66 -12.58 5.02 16.41
CA GLU A 66 -12.61 4.34 15.11
C GLU A 66 -11.85 3.01 15.15
N ARG A 67 -10.68 2.96 15.80
CA ARG A 67 -9.86 1.75 15.95
C ARG A 67 -10.61 0.66 16.72
N ARG A 68 -11.33 1.02 17.80
CA ARG A 68 -12.14 0.07 18.59
C ARG A 68 -13.28 -0.55 17.78
N ARG A 69 -13.83 0.15 16.80
CA ARG A 69 -14.86 -0.39 15.89
C ARG A 69 -14.31 -1.39 14.87
N GLY A 70 -12.99 -1.38 14.66
CA GLY A 70 -12.33 -2.18 13.62
C GLY A 70 -12.53 -1.59 12.22
N VAL A 71 -12.01 -2.30 11.21
CA VAL A 71 -12.10 -1.91 9.80
C VAL A 71 -12.69 -3.03 8.95
N VAL A 72 -13.35 -2.67 7.86
CA VAL A 72 -13.85 -3.62 6.86
C VAL A 72 -13.46 -3.16 5.45
N THR A 73 -13.11 -4.10 4.59
CA THR A 73 -12.95 -3.84 3.15
C THR A 73 -13.43 -5.03 2.33
N ALA A 74 -13.81 -4.80 1.08
CA ALA A 74 -14.13 -5.84 0.10
C ALA A 74 -13.09 -5.81 -1.02
N SER A 75 -12.33 -6.89 -1.20
CA SER A 75 -11.33 -7.01 -2.26
C SER A 75 -10.89 -8.46 -2.44
N ALA A 76 -10.78 -8.90 -3.68
CA ALA A 76 -10.31 -10.24 -4.04
C ALA A 76 -8.78 -10.40 -4.06
N GLY A 77 -7.98 -9.43 -3.60
CA GLY A 77 -6.51 -9.50 -3.76
C GLY A 77 -5.71 -8.39 -3.09
N ASN A 78 -4.88 -7.66 -3.85
CA ASN A 78 -3.87 -6.72 -3.34
C ASN A 78 -4.38 -5.73 -2.27
N HIS A 79 -5.60 -5.20 -2.40
CA HIS A 79 -6.14 -4.30 -1.40
C HIS A 79 -6.54 -5.02 -0.11
N ALA A 80 -7.11 -6.23 -0.20
CA ALA A 80 -7.37 -7.09 0.95
C ALA A 80 -6.09 -7.38 1.73
N GLN A 81 -5.02 -7.79 1.04
CA GLN A 81 -3.72 -8.06 1.67
C GLN A 81 -3.12 -6.80 2.31
N GLY A 82 -3.19 -5.66 1.62
CA GLY A 82 -2.69 -4.39 2.13
C GLY A 82 -3.44 -3.90 3.38
N VAL A 83 -4.77 -4.03 3.41
CA VAL A 83 -5.61 -3.66 4.58
C VAL A 83 -5.40 -4.62 5.74
N ALA A 84 -5.37 -5.93 5.47
CA ALA A 84 -5.12 -6.94 6.49
C ALA A 84 -3.79 -6.69 7.20
N LEU A 85 -2.70 -6.54 6.43
CA LEU A 85 -1.38 -6.25 6.99
C LEU A 85 -1.36 -4.91 7.76
N ALA A 86 -1.95 -3.85 7.21
CA ALA A 86 -1.99 -2.56 7.87
C ALA A 86 -2.77 -2.58 9.20
N ALA A 87 -3.91 -3.28 9.24
CA ALA A 87 -4.71 -3.43 10.45
C ALA A 87 -3.94 -4.24 11.52
N SER A 88 -3.32 -5.37 11.14
CA SER A 88 -2.50 -6.18 12.04
C SER A 88 -1.35 -5.39 12.67
N LEU A 89 -0.63 -4.59 11.88
CA LEU A 89 0.49 -3.77 12.39
C LEU A 89 0.04 -2.65 13.35
N ASN A 90 -1.22 -2.22 13.25
CA ASN A 90 -1.79 -1.22 14.16
C ASN A 90 -2.60 -1.85 15.31
N GLY A 91 -2.62 -3.18 15.44
CA GLY A 91 -3.39 -3.89 16.46
C GLY A 91 -4.91 -3.74 16.31
N ILE A 92 -5.42 -3.53 15.09
CA ILE A 92 -6.84 -3.28 14.81
C ILE A 92 -7.48 -4.52 14.21
N LYS A 93 -8.68 -4.89 14.68
CA LYS A 93 -9.48 -5.96 14.08
C LYS A 93 -9.89 -5.57 12.66
N SER A 94 -9.66 -6.44 11.68
CA SER A 94 -10.11 -6.25 10.30
C SER A 94 -11.01 -7.38 9.83
N THR A 95 -12.04 -7.02 9.08
CA THR A 95 -12.90 -7.95 8.33
C THR A 95 -12.61 -7.76 6.84
N ILE A 96 -12.19 -8.82 6.18
CA ILE A 96 -11.91 -8.81 4.74
C ILE A 96 -12.99 -9.62 4.05
N VAL A 97 -13.76 -8.98 3.17
CA VAL A 97 -14.78 -9.65 2.36
C VAL A 97 -14.19 -9.98 0.99
N LEU A 98 -14.16 -11.25 0.64
CA LEU A 98 -13.68 -11.73 -0.65
C LEU A 98 -14.83 -12.41 -1.40
N PRO A 99 -14.84 -12.36 -2.75
CA PRO A 99 -15.71 -13.25 -3.52
C PRO A 99 -15.26 -14.70 -3.33
N GLU A 100 -16.20 -15.64 -3.41
CA GLU A 100 -15.94 -17.08 -3.22
C GLU A 100 -14.91 -17.63 -4.21
N PHE A 101 -14.82 -17.03 -5.39
CA PHE A 101 -13.88 -17.39 -6.46
C PHE A 101 -12.56 -16.60 -6.42
N ALA A 102 -12.25 -15.92 -5.31
CA ALA A 102 -10.94 -15.29 -5.15
C ALA A 102 -9.83 -16.37 -5.19
N PRO A 103 -8.69 -16.11 -5.86
CA PRO A 103 -7.57 -17.05 -5.93
C PRO A 103 -6.92 -17.37 -4.58
#